data_AF-A0A357EAR9-F1
#
_entry.id   AF-A0A357EAR9-F1
#
_cell.length_a   1.000
_cell.length_b   1.000
_cell.length_c   1.000
_cell.angle_alpha   90.00
_cell.angle_beta   90.00
_cell.angle_gamma   90.00
#
_symmetry.space_group_name_H-M   'P 1'
#
loop_
_entity.id
_entity.type
_entity.pdbx_description
1 polymer ?
#
loop_
_entity_poly.entity_id
_entity_poly.type
_entity_poly.pdbx_seq_one_letter_code
_entity_poly.pdbx_strand_id
1 'polypeptide(L)' 'MIRDWLQWYNEERPHSALGYRSPVHYRAQQSTQVA' A
#
# COMPACT_ATOMS: atom_id res chain seq x y z
N MET A 1 -4.80 14.62 12.13
CA MET A 1 -5.43 13.60 13.00
C MET A 1 -4.96 12.21 12.56
N ILE A 2 -5.10 11.15 13.38
CA ILE A 2 -4.64 9.79 13.04
C ILE A 2 -5.18 9.25 11.71
N ARG A 3 -6.36 9.71 11.28
CA ARG A 3 -7.00 9.33 10.02
C ARG A 3 -6.22 9.82 8.79
N ASP A 4 -5.76 11.06 8.82
CA ASP A 4 -4.99 11.66 7.70
C ASP A 4 -3.65 10.92 7.54
N TRP A 5 -3.02 10.59 8.67
CA TRP A 5 -1.80 9.80 8.67
C TRP A 5 -2.03 8.39 8.13
N LEU A 6 -3.14 7.75 8.53
CA LEU A 6 -3.50 6.41 8.06
C LEU A 6 -3.79 6.40 6.55
N GLN A 7 -4.46 7.43 6.03
CA GLN A 7 -4.73 7.58 4.60
C GLN A 7 -3.42 7.68 3.83
N TRP A 8 -2.55 8.63 4.20
CA TRP A 8 -1.25 8.79 3.57
C TRP A 8 -0.41 7.50 3.64
N TYR A 9 -0.41 6.80 4.77
CA TYR A 9 0.29 5.53 4.93
C TYR A 9 -0.19 4.45 3.95
N ASN A 10 -1.51 4.34 3.73
CA ASN A 10 -2.09 3.30 2.89
C ASN A 10 -2.04 3.62 1.39
N GLU A 11 -2.16 4.90 1.04
CA GLU A 11 -2.35 5.32 -0.36
C GLU A 11 -1.07 5.83 -1.01
N GLU A 12 -0.23 6.56 -0.26
CA GLU A 12 0.84 7.38 -0.84
C GLU A 12 2.23 6.98 -0.37
N ARG A 13 2.37 6.47 0.86
CA ARG A 13 3.69 6.19 1.45
C ARG A 13 4.46 5.15 0.61
N PRO A 14 5.68 5.48 0.15
CA PRO A 14 6.54 4.51 -0.51
C PRO A 14 7.15 3.54 0.52
N HIS A 15 7.00 2.24 0.27
CA HIS A 15 7.55 1.20 1.13
C HIS A 15 8.63 0.41 0.39
N SER A 16 9.88 0.47 0.85
CA SER A 16 10.99 -0.29 0.24
C SER A 16 10.72 -1.79 0.22
N ALA A 17 10.14 -2.35 1.28
CA ALA A 17 9.71 -3.75 1.35
C ALA A 17 8.65 -4.14 0.31
N LEU A 18 7.88 -3.18 -0.20
CA LEU A 18 6.88 -3.39 -1.26
C LEU A 18 7.43 -3.00 -2.64
N GLY A 19 8.73 -2.74 -2.77
CA GLY A 19 9.33 -2.25 -4.02
C GLY A 19 8.92 -0.81 -4.35
N TYR A 20 8.88 0.05 -3.33
CA TYR A 20 8.48 1.46 -3.41
C TYR A 20 7.02 1.70 -3.81
N ARG A 21 6.16 0.69 -3.66
CA ARG A 21 4.70 0.81 -3.81
C ARG A 21 4.03 1.16 -2.48
N SER A 22 2.85 1.75 -2.56
CA SER A 22 1.95 1.89 -1.41
C SER A 22 1.22 0.56 -1.14
N PRO A 23 0.70 0.35 0.09
CA PRO A 23 -0.03 -0.86 0.45
C PRO A 23 -1.21 -1.18 -0.49
N VAL A 24 -1.95 -0.14 -0.91
CA VAL A 24 -3.06 -0.31 -1.87
C VAL A 24 -2.55 -0.78 -3.24
N HIS A 25 -1.51 -0.14 -3.79
CA HIS A 25 -0.90 -0.54 -5.06
C HIS A 25 -0.31 -1.94 -5.03
N TYR A 26 0.29 -2.33 -3.90
CA TYR A 26 0.84 -3.67 -3.73
C TYR A 26 -0.27 -4.73 -3.69
N ARG A 27 -1.35 -4.49 -2.95
CA ARG A 27 -2.50 -5.42 -2.90
C ARG A 27 -3.21 -5.59 -4.23
N ALA A 28 -3.41 -4.50 -4.98
CA ALA A 28 -4.02 -4.58 -6.31
C ALA A 28 -3.26 -5.53 -7.25
N GLN A 29 -1.95 -5.66 -7.07
CA GLN A 29 -1.10 -6.56 -7.85
C GLN A 29 -1.08 -8.00 -7.30
N GLN A 30 -1.29 -8.18 -5.99
CA GLN A 30 -1.38 -9.50 -5.35
C GLN A 30 -2.74 -10.18 -5.51
N SER A 31 -3.83 -9.44 -5.78
CA SER A 31 -5.17 -10.01 -5.97
C SER A 31 -5.28 -10.99 -7.15
N THR A 32 -4.23 -11.10 -7.98
CA THR A 32 -4.11 -12.09 -9.05
C THR A 32 -3.41 -13.40 -8.60
N GLN A 33 -2.99 -13.50 -7.33
CA GLN A 33 -2.27 -14.65 -6.76
C GLN A 33 -3.00 -15.27 -5.55
N VAL A 34 -4.30 -15.51 -5.67
CA VAL A 34 -4.99 -16.50 -4.84
C VAL A 34 -5.14 -17.77 -5.66
N ALA A 35 -4.33 -18.78 -5.33
CA ALA A 35 -4.48 -20.16 -5.78
C ALA A 35 -5.59 -20.86 -4.99
#